data_AF-A0A931PSM8-F1
#
_entry.id   AF-A0A931PSM8-F1
#
_cell.length_a   1.000
_cell.length_b   1.000
_cell.length_c   1.000
_cell.angle_alpha   90.00
_cell.angle_beta   90.00
_cell.angle_gamma   90.00
#
_symmetry.space_group_name_H-M   'P 1'
#
loop_
_entity.id
_entity.type
_entity.pdbx_description
1 polymer ?
#
loop_
_entity_poly.entity_id
_entity_poly.type
_entity_poly.pdbx_seq_one_letter_code
_entity_poly.pdbx_strand_id
1 'polypeptide(L)'
;MVDLKDIDTQPLDPNFIYLPEAQAKYQKAIEVSLRDIPVINGVIDLDSLWLECALPKDLIIEIFKTREIELPLNVEKVIANKGQVLAERKAAPPEEQPL
;
A
#
# COMPACT_ATOMS: atom_id res chain seq x y z
N MET A 1 13.37 23.09 -18.30
CA MET A 1 12.88 21.71 -18.31
C MET A 1 13.67 21.01 -17.22
N VAL A 2 13.06 20.69 -16.09
CA VAL A 2 13.79 20.11 -14.95
C VAL A 2 14.04 18.65 -15.31
N ASP A 3 15.30 18.32 -15.56
CA ASP A 3 15.77 16.94 -15.75
C ASP A 3 15.38 16.09 -14.54
N LEU A 4 14.87 14.88 -14.78
CA LEU A 4 14.46 13.88 -13.77
C LEU A 4 15.65 13.35 -12.91
N LYS A 5 16.77 14.06 -12.82
CA LYS A 5 18.01 13.63 -12.16
C LYS A 5 18.09 13.97 -10.67
N ASP A 6 17.12 14.72 -10.14
CA ASP A 6 17.11 15.18 -8.74
C ASP A 6 16.10 14.42 -7.86
N ILE A 7 15.86 13.13 -8.14
CA ILE A 7 15.29 12.26 -7.12
C ILE A 7 16.46 11.85 -6.22
N ASP A 8 16.50 12.45 -5.04
CA ASP A 8 17.37 12.16 -3.91
C ASP A 8 17.36 10.65 -3.61
N THR A 9 18.15 9.89 -4.36
CA THR A 9 18.47 8.50 -4.07
C THR A 9 19.58 8.55 -3.04
N GLN A 10 19.19 8.77 -1.79
CA GLN A 10 20.10 8.48 -0.69
C GLN A 10 20.68 7.09 -0.94
N PRO A 11 22.01 6.92 -0.88
CA PRO A 11 22.63 5.64 -1.17
C PRO A 11 22.03 4.60 -0.24
N LEU A 12 21.42 3.57 -0.83
CA LEU A 12 20.98 2.39 -0.10
C LEU A 12 22.17 1.91 0.72
N ASP A 13 21.98 1.72 2.03
CA ASP A 13 23.01 1.22 2.93
C ASP A 13 23.71 0.02 2.24
N PRO A 14 25.06 -0.01 2.14
CA PRO A 14 25.77 -1.08 1.45
C PRO A 14 25.55 -2.47 2.07
N ASN A 15 24.97 -2.57 3.26
CA ASN A 15 24.49 -3.82 3.87
C ASN A 15 23.02 -4.14 3.57
N PHE A 16 22.31 -3.26 2.86
CA PHE A 16 20.92 -3.44 2.47
C PHE A 16 20.85 -4.34 1.24
N ILE A 17 20.60 -5.63 1.48
CA ILE A 17 20.36 -6.56 0.39
C ILE A 17 18.99 -6.24 -0.21
N TYR A 18 18.97 -5.62 -1.39
CA TYR A 18 17.75 -5.47 -2.18
C TYR A 18 17.27 -6.86 -2.62
N LEU A 19 16.23 -7.36 -1.96
CA LEU A 19 15.58 -8.64 -2.27
C LEU A 19 14.22 -8.36 -2.92
N PRO A 20 14.15 -8.17 -4.25
CA PRO A 20 12.89 -7.87 -4.95
C PRO A 20 11.83 -8.97 -4.74
N GLU A 21 12.27 -10.21 -4.53
CA GLU A 21 11.39 -11.33 -4.17
C GLU A 21 10.78 -11.20 -2.77
N ALA A 22 11.50 -10.61 -1.81
CA ALA A 22 10.99 -10.39 -0.46
C ALA A 22 9.88 -9.34 -0.47
N GLN A 23 10.08 -8.23 -1.19
CA GLN A 23 9.02 -7.22 -1.35
C GLN A 23 7.75 -7.77 -2.01
N ALA A 24 7.90 -8.67 -3.01
CA ALA A 24 6.75 -9.35 -3.62
C ALA A 24 5.99 -10.25 -2.62
N LYS A 25 6.72 -10.93 -1.73
CA LYS A 25 6.11 -11.72 -0.66
C LYS A 25 5.37 -10.84 0.35
N TYR A 26 5.93 -9.67 0.70
CA TYR A 26 5.28 -8.71 1.60
C TYR A 26 4.03 -8.07 0.99
N GLN A 27 4.08 -7.70 -0.29
CA GLN A 27 2.90 -7.26 -1.05
C GLN A 27 1.78 -8.30 -0.91
N LYS A 28 2.08 -9.57 -1.22
CA LYS A 28 1.09 -10.64 -1.16
C LYS A 28 0.55 -10.86 0.25
N ALA A 29 1.41 -10.74 1.26
CA ALA A 29 0.98 -10.83 2.67
C ALA A 29 0.01 -9.69 3.02
N ILE A 30 0.30 -8.46 2.61
CA ILE A 30 -0.59 -7.30 2.81
C ILE A 30 -1.94 -7.52 2.11
N GLU A 31 -1.94 -7.92 0.84
CA GLU A 31 -3.18 -8.17 0.08
C GLU A 31 -4.05 -9.26 0.71
N VAL A 32 -3.45 -10.29 1.28
CA VAL A 32 -4.17 -11.34 2.03
C VAL A 32 -4.72 -10.75 3.33
N SER A 33 -3.91 -10.10 4.15
CA SER A 33 -4.33 -9.50 5.41
C SER A 33 -5.46 -8.48 5.24
N LEU A 34 -5.46 -7.69 4.16
CA LEU A 34 -6.53 -6.73 3.86
C LEU A 34 -7.93 -7.37 3.74
N ARG A 35 -8.01 -8.67 3.41
CA ARG A 35 -9.29 -9.39 3.30
C ARG A 35 -9.86 -9.79 4.66
N ASP A 36 -8.99 -9.96 5.65
CA ASP A 36 -9.35 -10.45 6.98
C ASP A 36 -9.61 -9.29 7.97
N ILE A 37 -9.14 -8.08 7.66
CA ILE A 37 -9.33 -6.90 8.49
C ILE A 37 -10.78 -6.38 8.37
N PRO A 38 -11.46 -6.10 9.49
CA PRO A 38 -12.77 -5.48 9.48
C PRO A 38 -12.69 -4.06 8.92
N VAL A 39 -13.54 -3.77 7.92
CA VAL A 39 -13.56 -2.48 7.24
C VAL A 39 -14.61 -1.55 7.84
N ILE A 40 -14.21 -0.33 8.18
CA ILE A 40 -15.11 0.68 8.78
C ILE A 40 -15.30 1.81 7.77
N ASN A 41 -16.52 1.95 7.24
CA ASN A 41 -16.87 2.96 6.21
C ASN A 41 -15.93 2.94 4.99
N GLY A 42 -15.55 1.73 4.52
CA GLY A 42 -14.62 1.58 3.40
C GLY A 42 -13.15 1.87 3.75
N VAL A 43 -12.82 2.13 5.02
CA VAL A 43 -11.46 2.50 5.44
C VAL A 43 -10.82 1.42 6.29
N ILE A 44 -9.55 1.13 6.00
CA ILE A 44 -8.64 0.38 6.87
C ILE A 44 -7.53 1.32 7.36
N ASP A 45 -7.25 1.30 8.65
CA ASP A 45 -6.12 2.01 9.22
C ASP A 45 -4.85 1.15 9.24
N LEU A 46 -3.69 1.80 9.23
CA LEU A 46 -2.38 1.17 9.25
C LEU A 46 -2.14 0.36 10.54
N ASP A 47 -2.76 0.73 11.67
CA ASP A 47 -2.56 0.01 12.93
C ASP A 47 -3.25 -1.37 12.89
N SER A 48 -4.46 -1.44 12.32
CA SER A 48 -5.17 -2.68 12.05
C SER A 48 -4.39 -3.58 11.08
N LEU A 49 -3.84 -3.01 10.02
CA LEU A 49 -3.03 -3.76 9.05
C LEU A 49 -1.72 -4.25 9.64
N TRP A 50 -1.07 -3.44 10.48
CA TRP A 50 0.11 -3.86 11.23
C TRP A 50 -0.18 -5.02 12.17
N LEU A 51 -1.32 -4.96 12.88
CA LEU A 51 -1.74 -6.00 13.81
C LEU A 51 -2.01 -7.33 13.10
N GLU A 52 -2.63 -7.29 11.92
CA GLU A 52 -2.94 -8.49 11.13
C GLU A 52 -1.71 -9.06 10.40
N CYS A 53 -0.94 -8.19 9.74
CA CYS A 53 0.17 -8.61 8.88
C CYS A 53 1.46 -8.93 9.67
N ALA A 54 1.58 -8.42 10.91
CA ALA A 54 2.77 -8.51 11.76
C ALA A 54 4.06 -7.99 11.12
N LEU A 55 3.95 -7.11 10.11
CA LEU A 55 5.07 -6.46 9.44
C LEU A 55 5.34 -5.07 10.03
N PRO A 56 6.60 -4.59 10.11
CA PRO A 56 6.89 -3.23 10.53
C PRO A 56 6.10 -2.17 9.74
N LYS A 57 5.59 -1.14 10.42
CA LYS A 57 4.74 -0.10 9.80
C LYS A 57 5.47 0.65 8.68
N ASP A 58 6.75 0.93 8.88
CA ASP A 58 7.65 1.53 7.91
C ASP A 58 7.78 0.66 6.65
N LEU A 59 7.92 -0.66 6.81
CA LEU A 59 7.94 -1.60 5.69
C LEU A 59 6.59 -1.62 4.95
N ILE A 60 5.47 -1.65 5.66
CA ILE A 60 4.13 -1.59 5.04
C ILE A 60 4.00 -0.32 4.18
N ILE A 61 4.38 0.84 4.74
CA ILE A 61 4.38 2.12 4.03
C ILE A 61 5.29 2.08 2.80
N GLU A 62 6.49 1.50 2.91
CA GLU A 62 7.41 1.34 1.78
C GLU A 62 6.79 0.49 0.67
N ILE A 63 6.13 -0.60 1.02
CA ILE A 63 5.46 -1.48 0.06
C ILE A 63 4.32 -0.75 -0.65
N PHE A 64 3.47 0.01 0.06
CA PHE A 64 2.45 0.85 -0.57
C PHE A 64 3.01 1.94 -1.51
N LYS A 65 4.22 2.44 -1.23
CA LYS A 65 4.88 3.45 -2.09
C LYS A 65 5.55 2.86 -3.33
N THR A 66 6.04 1.64 -3.23
CA THR A 66 6.88 1.01 -4.27
C THR A 66 6.12 0.03 -5.15
N ARG A 67 4.96 -0.45 -4.70
CA ARG A 67 4.16 -1.46 -5.39
C ARG A 67 2.68 -1.10 -5.44
N GLU A 68 2.02 -1.53 -6.50
CA GLU A 68 0.57 -1.46 -6.61
C GLU A 68 -0.04 -2.57 -5.74
N ILE A 69 -0.86 -2.19 -4.77
CA ILE A 69 -1.57 -3.10 -3.86
C ILE A 69 -3.01 -3.23 -4.31
N GLU A 70 -3.45 -4.46 -4.54
CA GLU A 70 -4.85 -4.74 -4.85
C GLU A 70 -5.71 -4.60 -3.59
N LEU A 71 -6.56 -3.57 -3.57
CA LEU A 71 -7.52 -3.37 -2.48
C LEU A 71 -8.77 -4.23 -2.68
N PRO A 72 -9.27 -4.93 -1.64
CA PRO A 72 -10.55 -5.63 -1.69
C PRO A 72 -11.74 -4.71 -2.06
N LEU A 73 -12.82 -5.28 -2.60
CA LEU A 73 -14.00 -4.52 -3.04
C LEU A 73 -14.72 -3.73 -1.94
N ASN A 74 -14.60 -4.17 -0.70
CA ASN A 74 -15.15 -3.47 0.46
C ASN A 74 -14.20 -2.39 1.02
N VAL A 75 -12.96 -2.30 0.50
CA VAL A 75 -11.95 -1.31 0.90
C VAL A 75 -11.88 -0.21 -0.15
N GLU A 76 -12.20 1.01 0.26
CA GLU A 76 -12.05 2.23 -0.53
C GLU A 76 -10.66 2.84 -0.35
N LYS A 77 -10.12 2.85 0.89
CA LYS A 77 -8.81 3.43 1.16
C LYS A 77 -8.12 2.83 2.38
N VAL A 78 -6.80 2.90 2.34
CA VAL A 78 -5.91 2.57 3.47
C VAL A 78 -5.26 3.86 3.95
N ILE A 79 -5.36 4.15 5.24
CA ILE A 79 -4.81 5.37 5.85
C ILE A 79 -3.76 5.06 6.92
N ALA A 80 -2.71 5.87 6.97
CA ALA A 80 -1.77 5.91 8.07
C ALA A 80 -2.20 6.94 9.13
N ASN A 81 -1.40 7.01 10.20
CA ASN A 81 -1.56 7.99 11.27
C ASN A 81 -1.69 9.41 10.72
N LYS A 82 -2.54 10.22 11.38
CA LYS A 82 -2.87 11.60 10.98
C LYS A 82 -3.64 11.70 9.65
N GLY A 83 -4.25 10.61 9.18
CA GLY A 83 -5.13 10.62 8.00
C GLY A 83 -4.38 10.64 6.66
N GLN A 84 -3.09 10.33 6.64
CA GLN A 84 -2.33 10.19 5.40
C GLN A 84 -2.86 9.00 4.60
N VAL A 85 -3.32 9.22 3.37
CA VAL A 85 -3.76 8.14 2.48
C VAL A 85 -2.54 7.40 1.93
N LEU A 86 -2.49 6.08 2.14
CA LEU A 86 -1.46 5.19 1.60
C LEU A 86 -1.90 4.57 0.26
N ALA A 87 -3.18 4.20 0.17
CA ALA A 87 -3.79 3.70 -1.04
C ALA A 87 -5.27 4.11 -1.08
N GLU A 88 -5.78 4.32 -2.29
CA GLU A 88 -7.18 4.59 -2.53
C GLU A 88 -7.59 3.83 -3.79
N ARG A 89 -8.73 3.14 -3.73
CA ARG A 89 -9.29 2.49 -4.90
C ARG A 89 -9.81 3.60 -5.80
N LYS A 90 -9.17 3.79 -6.95
CA LYS A 90 -9.78 4.57 -8.03
C LYS A 90 -11.09 3.87 -8.37
N ALA A 91 -12.22 4.54 -8.13
CA ALA A 91 -13.48 4.06 -8.64
C ALA A 91 -13.31 3.80 -10.13
N ALA A 92 -13.67 2.60 -10.60
CA ALA A 92 -13.92 2.42 -12.01
C ALA A 92 -14.91 3.53 -12.43
N PRO A 93 -14.71 4.18 -13.60
CA PRO A 93 -15.71 5.08 -14.13
C PRO A 93 -17.06 4.37 -14.07
N PRO A 94 -18.15 5.04 -13.65
CA PRO A 94 -19.47 4.40 -13.63
C PRO A 94 -19.68 3.78 -15.01
N GLU A 95 -19.76 2.45 -15.06
CA GLU A 95 -20.13 1.73 -16.28
C GLU A 95 -21.39 2.41 -16.80
N GLU A 96 -21.31 2.99 -18.00
CA GLU A 96 -22.49 3.45 -18.72
C GLU A 96 -23.43 2.25 -18.83
N GLN A 97 -24.41 2.18 -17.94
CA GLN A 97 -25.47 1.19 -18.02
C GLN A 97 -26.17 1.45 -19.36
N PRO A 98 -26.14 0.50 -20.32
CA PRO A 98 -26.89 0.69 -21.55
C PRO A 98 -28.38 0.78 -21.19
N LEU A 99 -29.00 1.87 -21.63
CA LEU A 99 -30.43 2.19 -21.55
C LEU A 99 -31.33 1.08 -22.12
#